data_AF-A0A4Q9QP48-F1
#
_entry.id   AF-A0A4Q9QP48-F1
#
_cell.length_a   1.000
_cell.length_b   1.000
_cell.length_c   1.000
_cell.angle_alpha   90.00
_cell.angle_beta   90.00
_cell.angle_gamma   90.00
#
_symmetry.space_group_name_H-M   'P 1'
#
loop_
_entity.id
_entity.type
_entity.pdbx_description
1 polymer ?
#
loop_
_entity_poly.entity_id
_entity_poly.type
_entity_poly.pdbx_seq_one_letter_code
_entity_poly.pdbx_strand_id
1 'polypeptide(L)'
;LDHGANDNSEGTGTGGEPVIAVSAPAGVAVATPRSIALAASEHIDSVAQQRQHLTAGQSIVLNAGQDVGLFAQSGDLRHIAHQGEVLMQAQHNGIRIQADQSVEVSASQQHITVAAKEHITLLVGGIYFKLSGGNIEFGMPGNFIVKAATHNLTGAGQSIHQFPSWPNHKHWIGLHYLNAETSEGMAGTGYEIRFLDGQVLSGVLDADGKARHEALDYKPVEQVTYQPRPGDDEKPHTELETLLASIESSAGGTKR
;
A
#
# COMPACT_ATOMS: atom_id res chain seq x y z
N LEU A 1 -13.00 2.28 36.59
CA LEU A 1 -13.49 3.54 35.97
C LEU A 1 -14.15 4.33 37.07
N ASP A 2 -13.34 5.06 37.82
CA ASP A 2 -13.75 6.04 38.83
C ASP A 2 -12.77 7.22 38.69
N HIS A 3 -13.21 8.43 39.04
CA HIS A 3 -12.49 9.70 38.90
C HIS A 3 -12.40 10.29 37.47
N GLY A 4 -13.20 9.79 36.53
CA GLY A 4 -13.36 10.36 35.17
C GLY A 4 -14.71 11.04 34.91
N ALA A 5 -15.53 11.22 35.95
CA ALA A 5 -16.89 11.72 35.81
C ALA A 5 -16.93 13.27 35.83
N ASN A 6 -17.62 13.84 34.84
CA ASN A 6 -17.91 15.27 34.75
C ASN A 6 -19.19 15.64 35.54
N ASP A 7 -19.39 14.99 36.70
CA ASP A 7 -20.59 15.10 37.55
C ASP A 7 -20.36 15.86 38.86
N ASN A 8 -19.10 16.13 39.22
CA ASN A 8 -18.77 17.00 40.35
C ASN A 8 -18.70 18.48 39.93
N SER A 9 -19.70 19.26 40.32
CA SER A 9 -19.78 20.71 40.06
C SER A 9 -18.67 21.55 40.70
N GLU A 10 -17.93 21.01 41.67
CA GLU A 10 -16.78 21.67 42.31
C GLU A 10 -15.42 21.07 41.88
N GLY A 11 -15.41 20.20 40.86
CA GLY A 11 -14.18 19.61 40.33
C GLY A 11 -13.30 20.64 39.62
N THR A 12 -12.13 20.96 40.17
CA THR A 12 -11.16 21.90 39.58
C THR A 12 -10.28 21.29 38.48
N GLY A 13 -10.55 20.05 38.05
CA GLY A 13 -9.83 19.39 36.97
C GLY A 13 -10.43 19.74 35.61
N THR A 14 -9.62 19.77 34.55
CA THR A 14 -10.04 20.14 33.18
C THR A 14 -10.93 19.12 32.47
N GLY A 15 -11.36 18.06 33.17
CA GLY A 15 -12.00 16.89 32.58
C GLY A 15 -11.03 16.01 31.79
N GLY A 16 -11.39 14.73 31.61
CA GLY A 16 -10.83 13.91 30.54
C GLY A 16 -11.63 14.09 29.25
N GLU A 17 -11.16 13.51 28.15
CA GLU A 17 -11.97 13.42 26.94
C GLU A 17 -13.27 12.61 27.21
N PRO A 18 -14.40 12.96 26.56
CA PRO A 18 -15.67 12.29 26.80
C PRO A 18 -15.66 10.87 26.22
N VAL A 19 -15.77 9.86 27.11
CA VAL A 19 -15.75 8.43 26.74
C VAL A 19 -17.06 7.75 27.17
N ILE A 20 -17.54 6.82 26.34
CA ILE A 20 -18.62 5.88 26.69
C ILE A 20 -17.99 4.53 27.02
N ALA A 21 -18.27 3.99 28.21
CA ALA A 21 -17.85 2.66 28.62
C ALA A 21 -19.06 1.78 28.98
N VAL A 22 -19.06 0.55 28.48
CA VAL A 22 -20.10 -0.46 28.79
C VAL A 22 -19.43 -1.63 29.49
N SER A 23 -19.89 -1.97 30.69
CA SER A 23 -19.39 -3.10 31.47
C SER A 23 -20.54 -3.83 32.16
N ALA A 24 -20.55 -5.15 32.06
CA ALA A 24 -21.54 -6.02 32.68
C ALA A 24 -20.85 -7.35 33.06
N PRO A 25 -20.76 -7.70 34.36
CA PRO A 25 -20.06 -8.92 34.81
C PRO A 25 -20.61 -10.23 34.25
N ALA A 26 -21.88 -10.25 33.83
CA ALA A 26 -22.54 -11.40 33.20
C ALA A 26 -22.43 -11.40 31.66
N GLY A 27 -21.87 -10.36 31.06
CA GLY A 27 -21.71 -10.21 29.60
C GLY A 27 -22.60 -9.13 28.96
N VAL A 28 -22.29 -8.82 27.70
CA VAL A 28 -23.00 -7.84 26.86
C VAL A 28 -23.36 -8.52 25.54
N ALA A 29 -24.56 -8.26 25.02
CA ALA A 29 -24.99 -8.73 23.70
C ALA A 29 -25.46 -7.54 22.85
N VAL A 30 -24.94 -7.45 21.62
CA VAL A 30 -25.34 -6.43 20.63
C VAL A 30 -25.84 -7.17 19.39
N ALA A 31 -27.11 -6.99 19.05
CA ALA A 31 -27.76 -7.74 17.98
C ALA A 31 -28.82 -6.91 17.25
N THR A 32 -29.04 -7.21 15.97
CA THR A 32 -30.07 -6.61 15.13
C THR A 32 -30.38 -7.55 13.96
N PRO A 33 -31.63 -7.61 13.46
CA PRO A 33 -31.96 -8.36 12.24
C PRO A 33 -31.42 -7.70 10.95
N ARG A 34 -30.78 -6.52 11.04
CA ARG A 34 -30.16 -5.85 9.89
C ARG A 34 -28.64 -5.92 9.90
N SER A 35 -27.96 -4.88 10.41
CA SER A 35 -26.52 -4.69 10.25
C SER A 35 -25.94 -3.93 11.44
N ILE A 36 -24.75 -4.33 11.87
CA ILE A 36 -23.90 -3.62 12.84
C ILE A 36 -22.72 -3.05 12.05
N ALA A 37 -22.35 -1.80 12.31
CA ALA A 37 -21.14 -1.19 11.81
C ALA A 37 -20.29 -0.72 13.00
N LEU A 38 -18.99 -1.03 12.97
CA LEU A 38 -18.00 -0.54 13.91
C LEU A 38 -16.94 0.20 13.10
N ALA A 39 -16.61 1.42 13.51
CA ALA A 39 -15.64 2.27 12.84
C ALA A 39 -14.92 3.13 13.88
N ALA A 40 -13.62 3.34 13.68
CA ALA A 40 -12.79 4.24 14.45
C ALA A 40 -11.77 4.89 13.49
N SER A 41 -11.35 6.12 13.77
CA SER A 41 -10.35 6.83 12.97
C SER A 41 -8.93 6.31 13.17
N GLU A 42 -8.68 5.64 14.30
CA GLU A 42 -7.37 5.11 14.69
C GLU A 42 -7.41 3.58 14.75
N HIS A 43 -7.99 3.01 15.81
CA HIS A 43 -7.88 1.58 16.11
C HIS A 43 -9.21 0.96 16.57
N ILE A 44 -9.38 -0.34 16.31
CA ILE A 44 -10.45 -1.17 16.88
C ILE A 44 -9.80 -2.40 17.51
N ASP A 45 -9.68 -2.40 18.84
CA ASP A 45 -9.18 -3.54 19.59
C ASP A 45 -10.29 -4.53 19.93
N SER A 46 -10.07 -5.81 19.65
CA SER A 46 -11.00 -6.89 20.01
C SER A 46 -10.23 -8.03 20.67
N VAL A 47 -10.31 -8.09 22.00
CA VAL A 47 -9.49 -8.98 22.84
C VAL A 47 -10.41 -9.91 23.64
N ALA A 48 -10.07 -11.20 23.66
CA ALA A 48 -10.76 -12.21 24.47
C ALA A 48 -9.74 -13.09 25.20
N GLN A 49 -9.90 -13.27 26.52
CA GLN A 49 -8.98 -14.09 27.32
C GLN A 49 -9.00 -15.58 26.96
N GLN A 50 -10.13 -16.09 26.47
CA GLN A 50 -10.32 -17.52 26.17
C GLN A 50 -10.40 -17.80 24.66
N ARG A 51 -11.44 -17.28 24.00
CA ARG A 51 -11.69 -17.53 22.57
C ARG A 51 -12.37 -16.33 21.93
N GLN A 52 -12.03 -16.07 20.68
CA GLN A 52 -12.72 -15.14 19.81
C GLN A 52 -13.29 -15.95 18.63
N HIS A 53 -14.55 -15.71 18.28
CA HIS A 53 -15.24 -16.42 17.20
C HIS A 53 -15.80 -15.41 16.22
N LEU A 54 -15.33 -15.48 14.97
CA LEU A 54 -15.90 -14.74 13.84
C LEU A 54 -16.59 -15.75 12.93
N THR A 55 -17.88 -15.53 12.66
CA THR A 55 -18.72 -16.47 11.89
C THR A 55 -19.69 -15.67 11.02
N ALA A 56 -19.82 -16.05 9.75
CA ALA A 56 -20.79 -15.49 8.83
C ALA A 56 -21.48 -16.61 8.03
N GLY A 57 -22.74 -16.41 7.66
CA GLY A 57 -23.50 -17.38 6.87
C GLY A 57 -23.19 -17.38 5.36
N GLN A 58 -22.42 -16.41 4.87
CA GLN A 58 -22.04 -16.28 3.46
C GLN A 58 -20.54 -16.12 3.28
N SER A 59 -19.95 -15.00 3.75
CA SER A 59 -18.53 -14.71 3.57
C SER A 59 -17.95 -13.91 4.75
N ILE A 60 -16.65 -14.07 4.94
CA ILE A 60 -15.80 -13.23 5.78
C ILE A 60 -14.73 -12.65 4.83
N VAL A 61 -14.53 -11.33 4.87
CA VAL A 61 -13.54 -10.63 4.04
C VAL A 61 -12.68 -9.78 4.96
N LEU A 62 -11.36 -9.98 4.91
CA LEU A 62 -10.37 -9.19 5.63
C LEU A 62 -9.55 -8.43 4.60
N ASN A 63 -9.56 -7.09 4.69
CA ASN A 63 -8.72 -6.21 3.89
C ASN A 63 -7.93 -5.31 4.85
N ALA A 64 -6.65 -5.11 4.58
CA ALA A 64 -5.79 -4.19 5.33
C ALA A 64 -5.02 -3.30 4.35
N GLY A 65 -4.72 -2.06 4.78
CA GLY A 65 -3.99 -1.10 3.95
C GLY A 65 -2.48 -1.35 3.88
N GLN A 66 -1.93 -2.19 4.76
CA GLN A 66 -0.49 -2.50 4.84
C GLN A 66 -0.27 -4.01 4.94
N ASP A 67 -0.57 -4.64 6.08
CA ASP A 67 -0.31 -6.06 6.34
C ASP A 67 -1.44 -6.78 7.09
N VAL A 68 -1.38 -8.12 7.12
CA VAL A 68 -2.25 -8.99 7.91
C VAL A 68 -1.39 -10.05 8.59
N GLY A 69 -1.26 -9.96 9.91
CA GLY A 69 -0.56 -10.95 10.73
C GLY A 69 -1.49 -12.04 11.29
N LEU A 70 -1.06 -13.30 11.23
CA LEU A 70 -1.73 -14.44 11.87
C LEU A 70 -0.68 -15.25 12.64
N PHE A 71 -0.90 -15.47 13.94
CA PHE A 71 0.03 -16.17 14.83
C PHE A 71 -0.71 -17.02 15.86
N ALA A 72 -0.18 -18.20 16.14
CA ALA A 72 -0.64 -19.10 17.19
C ALA A 72 0.56 -19.54 18.04
N GLN A 73 0.48 -19.37 19.37
CA GLN A 73 1.62 -19.59 20.26
C GLN A 73 1.90 -21.07 20.56
N SER A 74 0.84 -21.89 20.69
CA SER A 74 0.91 -23.25 21.24
C SER A 74 0.01 -24.28 20.55
N GLY A 75 -0.68 -23.87 19.48
CA GLY A 75 -1.60 -24.72 18.73
C GLY A 75 -1.57 -24.40 17.24
N ASP A 76 -2.37 -25.13 16.46
CA ASP A 76 -2.28 -25.12 15.01
C ASP A 76 -2.89 -23.87 14.36
N LEU A 77 -2.22 -23.34 13.33
CA LEU A 77 -2.82 -22.45 12.34
C LEU A 77 -3.42 -23.30 11.20
N ARG A 78 -4.72 -23.12 10.91
CA ARG A 78 -5.48 -23.99 9.99
C ARG A 78 -6.25 -23.17 8.95
N HIS A 79 -5.83 -23.24 7.69
CA HIS A 79 -6.57 -22.67 6.55
C HIS A 79 -7.19 -23.83 5.75
N ILE A 80 -8.53 -23.93 5.75
CA ILE A 80 -9.25 -25.09 5.20
C ILE A 80 -10.46 -24.63 4.40
N ALA A 81 -10.56 -25.06 3.15
CA ALA A 81 -11.76 -24.99 2.32
C ALA A 81 -12.34 -26.40 2.16
N HIS A 82 -13.65 -26.57 2.37
CA HIS A 82 -14.32 -27.88 2.26
C HIS A 82 -14.62 -28.28 0.80
N GLN A 83 -14.95 -27.30 -0.05
CA GLN A 83 -15.33 -27.52 -1.46
C GLN A 83 -14.59 -26.60 -2.44
N GLY A 84 -14.23 -25.38 -2.00
CA GLY A 84 -13.53 -24.39 -2.82
C GLY A 84 -12.01 -24.57 -2.83
N GLU A 85 -11.35 -23.79 -3.68
CA GLU A 85 -9.89 -23.67 -3.75
C GLU A 85 -9.33 -22.89 -2.55
N VAL A 86 -8.11 -23.25 -2.11
CA VAL A 86 -7.28 -22.41 -1.23
C VAL A 86 -6.26 -21.68 -2.12
N LEU A 87 -6.57 -20.44 -2.48
CA LEU A 87 -5.70 -19.61 -3.29
C LEU A 87 -4.75 -18.78 -2.41
N MET A 88 -3.44 -18.93 -2.61
CA MET A 88 -2.40 -18.13 -1.95
C MET A 88 -1.52 -17.46 -3.01
N GLN A 89 -1.42 -16.13 -2.96
CA GLN A 89 -0.70 -15.34 -3.95
C GLN A 89 0.05 -14.17 -3.30
N ALA A 90 1.26 -13.92 -3.76
CA ALA A 90 1.95 -12.64 -3.59
C ALA A 90 2.13 -12.03 -4.98
N GLN A 91 1.35 -10.99 -5.29
CA GLN A 91 1.26 -10.47 -6.67
C GLN A 91 2.48 -9.62 -7.08
N HIS A 92 3.17 -9.04 -6.09
CA HIS A 92 4.33 -8.15 -6.29
C HIS A 92 5.52 -8.52 -5.37
N ASN A 93 5.52 -9.72 -4.78
CA ASN A 93 6.56 -10.19 -3.88
C ASN A 93 6.62 -11.74 -3.89
N GLY A 94 7.54 -12.35 -3.13
CA GLY A 94 7.65 -13.80 -2.99
C GLY A 94 6.73 -14.40 -1.92
N ILE A 95 6.47 -15.71 -2.04
CA ILE A 95 5.89 -16.53 -0.98
C ILE A 95 7.01 -17.33 -0.33
N ARG A 96 7.01 -17.42 1.01
CA ARG A 96 7.97 -18.25 1.77
C ARG A 96 7.20 -19.20 2.69
N ILE A 97 7.48 -20.50 2.57
CA ILE A 97 6.93 -21.56 3.42
C ILE A 97 8.12 -22.27 4.07
N GLN A 98 8.14 -22.33 5.40
CA GLN A 98 9.22 -22.94 6.20
C GLN A 98 8.63 -23.67 7.40
N ALA A 99 9.27 -24.76 7.81
CA ALA A 99 8.97 -25.50 9.03
C ALA A 99 10.27 -26.03 9.62
N ASP A 100 10.30 -26.23 10.95
CA ASP A 100 11.43 -26.81 11.67
C ASP A 100 11.56 -28.33 11.44
N GLN A 101 10.43 -29.03 11.31
CA GLN A 101 10.37 -30.49 11.14
C GLN A 101 10.19 -30.93 9.69
N SER A 102 9.01 -30.69 9.10
CA SER A 102 8.68 -31.14 7.75
C SER A 102 7.74 -30.17 7.02
N VAL A 103 7.83 -30.20 5.68
CA VAL A 103 6.86 -29.56 4.78
C VAL A 103 6.37 -30.64 3.82
N GLU A 104 5.07 -30.90 3.81
CA GLU A 104 4.45 -31.91 2.97
C GLU A 104 3.55 -31.24 1.92
N VAL A 105 3.73 -31.60 0.65
CA VAL A 105 2.90 -31.13 -0.46
C VAL A 105 2.42 -32.37 -1.22
N SER A 106 1.10 -32.58 -1.27
CA SER A 106 0.51 -33.76 -1.90
C SER A 106 -0.80 -33.42 -2.61
N ALA A 107 -1.12 -34.18 -3.65
CA ALA A 107 -2.40 -34.13 -4.34
C ALA A 107 -2.91 -35.57 -4.54
N SER A 108 -4.09 -35.90 -4.03
CA SER A 108 -4.59 -37.28 -3.96
C SER A 108 -5.23 -37.81 -5.25
N GLN A 109 -5.68 -36.92 -6.14
CA GLN A 109 -6.48 -37.29 -7.32
C GLN A 109 -5.89 -36.86 -8.67
N GLN A 110 -5.08 -35.79 -8.68
CA GLN A 110 -4.59 -35.18 -9.93
C GLN A 110 -3.07 -35.03 -9.91
N HIS A 111 -2.55 -33.82 -9.75
CA HIS A 111 -1.13 -33.54 -9.96
C HIS A 111 -0.64 -32.41 -9.03
N ILE A 112 0.69 -32.30 -8.93
CA ILE A 112 1.37 -31.13 -8.36
C ILE A 112 2.14 -30.48 -9.49
N THR A 113 1.86 -29.20 -9.78
CA THR A 113 2.61 -28.41 -10.76
C THR A 113 3.55 -27.46 -10.02
N VAL A 114 4.85 -27.58 -10.28
CA VAL A 114 5.85 -26.59 -9.85
C VAL A 114 6.46 -25.98 -11.11
N ALA A 115 6.24 -24.68 -11.31
CA ALA A 115 6.73 -23.94 -12.47
C ALA A 115 7.39 -22.64 -12.02
N ALA A 116 8.51 -22.29 -12.64
CA ALA A 116 9.21 -21.04 -12.43
C ALA A 116 9.72 -20.48 -13.75
N LYS A 117 9.79 -19.15 -13.87
CA LYS A 117 10.26 -18.48 -15.09
C LYS A 117 11.78 -18.63 -15.30
N GLU A 118 12.55 -18.63 -14.21
CA GLU A 118 14.02 -18.62 -14.27
C GLU A 118 14.63 -19.98 -13.91
N HIS A 119 14.32 -20.50 -12.72
CA HIS A 119 14.87 -21.77 -12.26
C HIS A 119 14.02 -22.42 -11.16
N ILE A 120 14.16 -23.74 -11.02
CA ILE A 120 13.71 -24.51 -9.85
C ILE A 120 14.96 -25.18 -9.26
N THR A 121 15.17 -25.08 -7.95
CA THR A 121 16.29 -25.73 -7.25
C THR A 121 15.76 -26.50 -6.04
N LEU A 122 16.15 -27.77 -5.92
CA LEU A 122 15.96 -28.60 -4.73
C LEU A 122 17.32 -28.78 -4.05
N LEU A 123 17.40 -28.53 -2.75
CA LEU A 123 18.63 -28.59 -1.95
C LEU A 123 18.46 -29.60 -0.81
N VAL A 124 19.38 -30.56 -0.68
CA VAL A 124 19.32 -31.63 0.32
C VAL A 124 20.72 -31.93 0.85
N GLY A 125 21.12 -31.36 1.99
CA GLY A 125 22.33 -31.77 2.71
C GLY A 125 23.65 -31.76 1.89
N GLY A 126 23.81 -30.81 0.96
CA GLY A 126 24.96 -30.74 0.05
C GLY A 126 24.75 -31.40 -1.32
N ILE A 127 23.62 -32.07 -1.53
CA ILE A 127 23.11 -32.49 -2.85
C ILE A 127 22.20 -31.38 -3.40
N TYR A 128 22.20 -31.18 -4.71
CA TYR A 128 21.20 -30.36 -5.38
C TYR A 128 20.70 -30.95 -6.71
N PHE A 129 19.49 -30.57 -7.05
CA PHE A 129 18.88 -30.75 -8.37
C PHE A 129 18.36 -29.39 -8.84
N LYS A 130 18.73 -28.96 -10.05
CA LYS A 130 18.36 -27.65 -10.57
C LYS A 130 17.93 -27.72 -12.03
N LEU A 131 16.85 -27.00 -12.33
CA LEU A 131 16.31 -26.79 -13.67
C LEU A 131 16.50 -25.32 -14.01
N SER A 132 17.30 -24.99 -15.03
CA SER A 132 17.54 -23.59 -15.41
C SER A 132 18.10 -23.45 -16.83
N GLY A 133 17.64 -22.43 -17.58
CA GLY A 133 18.23 -22.10 -18.89
C GLY A 133 18.15 -23.23 -19.94
N GLY A 134 17.14 -24.10 -19.86
CA GLY A 134 17.00 -25.28 -20.71
C GLY A 134 17.82 -26.51 -20.25
N ASN A 135 18.58 -26.40 -19.16
CA ASN A 135 19.45 -27.47 -18.65
C ASN A 135 18.88 -28.12 -17.37
N ILE A 136 19.34 -29.34 -17.11
CA ILE A 136 19.12 -30.10 -15.87
C ILE A 136 20.49 -30.35 -15.22
N GLU A 137 20.62 -29.96 -13.95
CA GLU A 137 21.90 -29.81 -13.24
C GLU A 137 21.84 -30.61 -11.92
N PHE A 138 22.54 -31.76 -11.85
CA PHE A 138 22.61 -32.62 -10.65
C PHE A 138 24.01 -32.49 -9.99
N GLY A 139 24.06 -32.04 -8.74
CA GLY A 139 25.30 -32.00 -7.97
C GLY A 139 25.21 -32.90 -6.74
N MET A 140 26.17 -33.83 -6.58
CA MET A 140 26.27 -34.69 -5.41
C MET A 140 27.71 -35.17 -5.20
N PRO A 141 28.18 -35.34 -3.95
CA PRO A 141 29.49 -35.93 -3.65
C PRO A 141 29.46 -37.47 -3.67
N GLY A 142 28.27 -38.08 -3.65
CA GLY A 142 28.07 -39.53 -3.67
C GLY A 142 27.77 -40.08 -5.07
N ASN A 143 27.28 -41.32 -5.11
CA ASN A 143 26.94 -42.01 -6.36
C ASN A 143 25.57 -41.60 -6.89
N PHE A 144 25.47 -41.28 -8.18
CA PHE A 144 24.18 -41.20 -8.89
C PHE A 144 23.73 -42.62 -9.29
N ILE A 145 22.75 -43.18 -8.58
CA ILE A 145 22.23 -44.53 -8.81
C ILE A 145 20.86 -44.44 -9.48
N VAL A 146 20.77 -44.86 -10.74
CA VAL A 146 19.51 -44.97 -11.48
C VAL A 146 19.11 -46.44 -11.61
N LYS A 147 17.86 -46.77 -11.26
CA LYS A 147 17.28 -48.12 -11.42
C LYS A 147 16.06 -48.01 -12.33
N ALA A 148 16.19 -48.46 -13.58
CA ALA A 148 15.12 -48.44 -14.57
C ALA A 148 15.18 -49.69 -15.46
N ALA A 149 14.04 -50.04 -16.08
CA ALA A 149 13.98 -51.13 -17.07
C ALA A 149 14.64 -50.73 -18.40
N THR A 150 14.54 -49.46 -18.78
CA THR A 150 15.07 -48.89 -20.02
C THR A 150 15.51 -47.45 -19.78
N HIS A 151 16.56 -47.00 -20.46
CA HIS A 151 16.94 -45.60 -20.57
C HIS A 151 16.79 -45.15 -22.01
N ASN A 152 15.97 -44.14 -22.28
CA ASN A 152 15.78 -43.58 -23.62
C ASN A 152 16.11 -42.09 -23.59
N LEU A 153 17.11 -41.69 -24.37
CA LEU A 153 17.60 -40.32 -24.50
C LEU A 153 17.41 -39.87 -25.94
N THR A 154 16.18 -39.50 -26.28
CA THR A 154 15.84 -38.88 -27.56
C THR A 154 16.30 -37.42 -27.59
N GLY A 155 16.30 -36.80 -28.78
CA GLY A 155 16.64 -35.39 -28.96
C GLY A 155 15.78 -34.41 -28.16
N ALA A 156 16.17 -33.14 -28.16
CA ALA A 156 15.57 -32.09 -27.33
C ALA A 156 14.05 -31.95 -27.54
N GLY A 157 13.33 -31.77 -26.42
CA GLY A 157 11.91 -31.42 -26.38
C GLY A 157 11.70 -30.12 -25.59
N GLN A 158 10.55 -29.47 -25.80
CA GLN A 158 10.19 -28.22 -25.14
C GLN A 158 8.71 -28.23 -24.73
N SER A 159 8.41 -27.61 -23.60
CA SER A 159 7.05 -27.33 -23.13
C SER A 159 6.99 -25.89 -22.60
N ILE A 160 5.90 -25.18 -22.90
CA ILE A 160 5.70 -23.80 -22.46
C ILE A 160 4.64 -23.81 -21.37
N HIS A 161 4.97 -23.28 -20.18
CA HIS A 161 4.00 -23.00 -19.13
C HIS A 161 3.65 -21.51 -19.17
N GLN A 162 2.36 -21.18 -19.27
CA GLN A 162 1.89 -19.80 -19.25
C GLN A 162 1.68 -19.36 -17.79
N PHE A 163 2.53 -18.45 -17.32
CA PHE A 163 2.37 -17.82 -16.01
C PHE A 163 1.23 -16.78 -16.05
N PRO A 164 0.49 -16.61 -14.93
CA PRO A 164 -0.43 -15.49 -14.81
C PRO A 164 0.32 -14.15 -14.85
N SER A 165 -0.27 -13.15 -15.50
CA SER A 165 0.24 -11.79 -15.57
C SER A 165 -0.58 -10.86 -14.68
N TRP A 166 0.05 -10.26 -13.67
CA TRP A 166 -0.60 -9.26 -12.83
C TRP A 166 -0.40 -7.85 -13.41
N PRO A 167 -1.44 -7.00 -13.43
CA PRO A 167 -1.30 -5.65 -13.94
C PRO A 167 -0.37 -4.84 -13.03
N ASN A 168 0.82 -4.50 -13.52
CA ASN A 168 1.61 -3.45 -12.91
C ASN A 168 0.96 -2.10 -13.24
N HIS A 169 0.11 -1.62 -12.33
CA HIS A 169 -0.43 -0.27 -12.38
C HIS A 169 0.69 0.72 -12.07
N LYS A 170 1.43 1.13 -13.11
CA LYS A 170 2.36 2.25 -13.03
C LYS A 170 1.62 3.50 -12.56
N HIS A 171 1.98 4.01 -11.39
CA HIS A 171 1.40 5.24 -10.88
C HIS A 171 2.09 6.44 -11.52
N TRP A 172 1.36 7.55 -11.64
CA TRP A 172 1.87 8.82 -12.12
C TRP A 172 1.43 9.93 -11.18
N ILE A 173 2.27 10.95 -11.01
CA ILE A 173 1.94 12.17 -10.29
C ILE A 173 1.99 13.32 -11.29
N GLY A 174 0.87 14.04 -11.41
CA GLY A 174 0.79 15.30 -12.14
C GLY A 174 0.70 16.47 -11.17
N LEU A 175 1.58 17.45 -11.34
CA LEU A 175 1.49 18.75 -10.70
C LEU A 175 0.90 19.76 -11.68
N HIS A 176 0.09 20.68 -11.18
CA HIS A 176 -0.42 21.83 -11.91
C HIS A 176 -0.55 22.98 -10.93
N TYR A 177 0.34 23.96 -11.02
CA TYR A 177 0.40 25.11 -10.14
C TYR A 177 0.08 26.37 -10.93
N LEU A 178 -1.00 27.03 -10.54
CA LEU A 178 -1.53 28.22 -11.20
C LEU A 178 -1.41 29.43 -10.28
N ASN A 179 -1.24 30.60 -10.87
CA ASN A 179 -1.41 31.87 -10.18
C ASN A 179 -2.89 32.00 -9.76
N ALA A 180 -3.15 32.24 -8.47
CA ALA A 180 -4.50 32.36 -7.92
C ALA A 180 -5.30 33.55 -8.51
N GLU A 181 -4.61 34.59 -9.00
CA GLU A 181 -5.25 35.79 -9.54
C GLU A 181 -5.43 35.73 -11.06
N THR A 182 -4.39 35.34 -11.81
CA THR A 182 -4.42 35.33 -13.28
C THR A 182 -4.83 33.99 -13.90
N SER A 183 -4.86 32.90 -13.11
CA SER A 183 -5.03 31.52 -13.58
C SER A 183 -3.97 31.04 -14.59
N GLU A 184 -2.86 31.78 -14.72
CA GLU A 184 -1.72 31.41 -15.57
C GLU A 184 -0.82 30.38 -14.89
N GLY A 185 -0.13 29.57 -15.70
CA GLY A 185 0.85 28.60 -15.22
C GLY A 185 2.02 29.25 -14.51
N MET A 186 2.37 28.76 -13.32
CA MET A 186 3.53 29.24 -12.54
C MET A 186 4.85 28.66 -13.10
N ALA A 187 5.17 29.06 -14.33
CA ALA A 187 6.30 28.56 -15.09
C ALA A 187 7.65 28.73 -14.37
N GLY A 188 8.54 27.74 -14.49
CA GLY A 188 9.88 27.79 -13.90
C GLY A 188 9.93 27.65 -12.37
N THR A 189 8.79 27.46 -11.70
CA THR A 189 8.77 27.24 -10.24
C THR A 189 9.37 25.87 -9.91
N GLY A 190 10.35 25.83 -9.01
CA GLY A 190 10.88 24.58 -8.46
C GLY A 190 9.86 23.92 -7.51
N TYR A 191 9.83 22.59 -7.49
CA TYR A 191 8.98 21.82 -6.56
C TYR A 191 9.73 20.63 -5.95
N GLU A 192 9.24 20.19 -4.81
CA GLU A 192 9.63 18.95 -4.13
C GLU A 192 8.38 18.15 -3.75
N ILE A 193 8.37 16.85 -4.04
CA ILE A 193 7.38 15.86 -3.61
C ILE A 193 8.10 14.97 -2.59
N ARG A 194 7.66 15.02 -1.34
CA ARG A 194 8.15 14.15 -0.26
C ARG A 194 7.21 12.97 -0.09
N PHE A 195 7.76 11.76 -0.12
CA PHE A 195 7.06 10.52 0.18
C PHE A 195 7.24 10.15 1.64
N LEU A 196 6.29 9.38 2.17
CA LEU A 196 6.23 8.98 3.58
C LEU A 196 7.39 8.06 4.00
N ASP A 197 8.15 7.52 3.05
CA ASP A 197 9.41 6.77 3.27
C ASP A 197 10.67 7.67 3.32
N GLY A 198 10.48 8.98 3.24
CA GLY A 198 11.56 9.98 3.23
C GLY A 198 12.18 10.23 1.85
N GLN A 199 11.79 9.53 0.79
CA GLN A 199 12.24 9.84 -0.56
C GLN A 199 11.71 11.22 -1.01
N VAL A 200 12.53 11.98 -1.74
CA VAL A 200 12.14 13.24 -2.35
C VAL A 200 12.32 13.16 -3.87
N LEU A 201 11.29 13.56 -4.62
CA LEU A 201 11.39 13.87 -6.05
C LEU A 201 11.32 15.39 -6.22
N SER A 202 12.31 15.98 -6.90
CA SER A 202 12.34 17.41 -7.20
C SER A 202 12.33 17.67 -8.70
N GLY A 203 11.90 18.87 -9.08
CA GLY A 203 11.93 19.31 -10.46
C GLY A 203 11.51 20.77 -10.61
N VAL A 204 11.29 21.17 -11.86
CA VAL A 204 10.84 22.53 -12.24
C VAL A 204 9.59 22.39 -13.11
N LEU A 205 8.61 23.27 -12.90
CA LEU A 205 7.39 23.29 -13.70
C LEU A 205 7.66 23.85 -15.12
N ASP A 206 6.95 23.30 -16.10
CA ASP A 206 6.97 23.75 -17.49
C ASP A 206 6.28 25.12 -17.68
N ALA A 207 6.22 25.59 -18.93
CA ALA A 207 5.63 26.89 -19.29
C ALA A 207 4.13 27.03 -18.91
N ASP A 208 3.42 25.92 -18.73
CA ASP A 208 2.01 25.90 -18.31
C ASP A 208 1.87 25.70 -16.78
N GLY A 209 2.97 25.74 -16.02
CA GLY A 209 2.96 25.46 -14.59
C GLY A 209 2.71 23.98 -14.26
N LYS A 210 3.05 23.05 -15.17
CA LYS A 210 2.82 21.61 -14.99
C LYS A 210 4.12 20.84 -14.80
N ALA A 211 4.00 19.68 -14.16
CA ALA A 211 5.02 18.64 -14.20
C ALA A 211 4.37 17.26 -14.12
N ARG A 212 5.03 16.23 -14.67
CA ARG A 212 4.50 14.87 -14.70
C ARG A 212 5.61 13.86 -14.46
N HIS A 213 5.46 13.05 -13.40
CA HIS A 213 6.29 11.89 -13.11
C HIS A 213 5.51 10.63 -13.46
N GLU A 214 6.15 9.73 -14.20
CA GLU A 214 5.58 8.47 -14.71
C GLU A 214 6.27 7.26 -14.08
N ALA A 215 5.60 6.11 -14.11
CA ALA A 215 6.15 4.83 -13.68
C ALA A 215 6.68 4.80 -12.24
N LEU A 216 5.99 5.50 -11.34
CA LEU A 216 6.26 5.47 -9.90
C LEU A 216 5.68 4.20 -9.28
N ASP A 217 6.42 3.62 -8.33
CA ASP A 217 5.86 2.65 -7.37
C ASP A 217 4.79 3.34 -6.51
N TYR A 218 3.80 2.58 -6.02
CA TYR A 218 2.79 3.15 -5.12
C TYR A 218 3.43 3.56 -3.78
N LYS A 219 3.60 4.87 -3.60
CA LYS A 219 4.09 5.47 -2.36
C LYS A 219 3.16 6.60 -1.93
N PRO A 220 2.65 6.61 -0.70
CA PRO A 220 1.87 7.74 -0.21
C PRO A 220 2.75 9.00 -0.17
N VAL A 221 2.25 10.07 -0.79
CA VAL A 221 2.86 11.40 -0.74
C VAL A 221 2.53 12.01 0.61
N GLU A 222 3.56 12.43 1.34
CA GLU A 222 3.45 13.15 2.61
C GLU A 222 3.16 14.64 2.34
N GLN A 223 3.94 15.26 1.45
CA GLN A 223 3.84 16.69 1.16
C GLN A 223 4.31 17.01 -0.27
N VAL A 224 3.69 18.02 -0.88
CA VAL A 224 4.24 18.72 -2.07
C VAL A 224 4.52 20.17 -1.68
N THR A 225 5.74 20.62 -1.94
CA THR A 225 6.21 21.98 -1.63
C THR A 225 6.67 22.65 -2.90
N TYR A 226 6.17 23.85 -3.18
CA TYR A 226 6.65 24.71 -4.25
C TYR A 226 7.62 25.76 -3.69
N GLN A 227 8.66 26.09 -4.44
CA GLN A 227 9.59 27.16 -4.05
C GLN A 227 8.86 28.51 -4.03
N PRO A 228 9.18 29.42 -3.08
CA PRO A 228 8.59 30.75 -3.05
C PRO A 228 8.80 31.48 -4.38
N ARG A 229 7.76 32.14 -4.90
CA ARG A 229 7.87 33.01 -6.07
C ARG A 229 8.98 34.05 -5.79
N PRO A 230 9.93 34.27 -6.70
CA PRO A 230 10.75 35.48 -6.67
C PRO A 230 9.80 36.68 -6.62
N GLY A 231 9.97 37.59 -5.66
CA GLY A 231 9.12 38.76 -5.57
C GLY A 231 9.20 39.55 -6.87
N ASP A 232 8.06 39.95 -7.42
CA ASP A 232 8.05 40.86 -8.56
C ASP A 232 8.67 42.18 -8.11
N ASP A 233 9.66 42.70 -8.84
CA ASP A 233 10.28 44.00 -8.52
C ASP A 233 9.19 45.08 -8.46
N GLU A 234 9.02 45.69 -7.29
CA GLU A 234 8.04 46.76 -7.07
C GLU A 234 8.41 47.95 -7.96
N LYS A 235 7.72 48.06 -9.10
CA LYS A 235 7.88 49.21 -9.99
C LYS A 235 7.39 50.44 -9.25
N PRO A 236 8.22 51.51 -9.12
CA PRO A 236 7.82 52.72 -8.42
C PRO A 236 6.47 53.21 -8.94
N HIS A 237 5.52 53.41 -8.03
CA HIS A 237 4.26 54.05 -8.38
C HIS A 237 4.54 55.42 -9.02
N THR A 238 3.79 55.76 -10.07
CA THR A 238 3.88 57.06 -10.71
C THR A 238 3.70 58.16 -9.67
N GLU A 239 4.60 59.16 -9.67
CA GLU A 239 4.60 60.27 -8.71
C GLU A 239 3.20 60.90 -8.59
N LEU A 240 2.80 61.27 -7.35
CA LEU A 240 1.46 61.79 -7.08
C LEU A 240 1.13 63.04 -7.93
N GLU A 241 2.16 63.85 -8.20
CA GLU A 241 2.17 65.00 -9.13
C GLU A 241 1.68 64.63 -10.53
N THR A 242 2.06 63.46 -11.07
CA THR A 242 1.69 63.04 -12.43
C THR A 242 0.24 62.57 -12.50
N LEU A 243 -0.26 61.96 -11.41
CA LEU A 243 -1.69 61.64 -11.27
C LEU A 243 -2.54 62.92 -11.14
N LEU A 244 -2.11 63.88 -10.32
CA LEU A 244 -2.77 65.19 -10.18
C LEU A 244 -2.83 65.95 -11.52
N ALA A 245 -1.72 66.05 -12.24
CA ALA A 245 -1.67 66.68 -13.56
C ALA A 245 -2.61 66.00 -14.58
N SER A 246 -2.78 64.67 -14.51
CA SER A 246 -3.73 63.96 -15.37
C SER A 246 -5.21 64.26 -15.03
N ILE A 247 -5.52 64.47 -13.75
CA ILE A 247 -6.86 64.86 -13.28
C ILE A 247 -7.16 66.30 -13.72
N GLU A 248 -6.24 67.23 -13.51
CA GLU A 248 -6.39 68.63 -13.95
C GLU A 248 -6.53 68.77 -15.46
N SER A 249 -5.73 68.00 -16.23
CA SER A 249 -5.86 67.88 -17.68
C SER A 249 -7.22 67.34 -18.13
N SER A 250 -7.90 66.53 -17.30
CA SER A 250 -9.24 66.02 -17.59
C SER A 250 -10.38 66.99 -17.21
N ALA A 251 -10.13 67.89 -16.24
CA ALA A 251 -11.11 68.81 -15.69
C ALA A 251 -11.22 70.16 -16.45
N GLY A 252 -10.18 70.57 -17.18
CA GLY A 252 -10.13 71.86 -17.90
C GLY A 252 -10.97 71.96 -19.19
N GLY A 253 -11.77 70.94 -19.52
CA GLY A 253 -12.25 70.67 -20.87
C GLY A 253 -13.62 71.17 -21.31
N THR A 254 -14.30 72.13 -20.64
CA THR A 254 -15.53 72.75 -21.22
C THR A 254 -15.86 74.14 -20.66
N LYS A 255 -15.81 75.19 -21.50
CA LYS A 255 -16.87 76.20 -21.71
C LYS A 255 -16.40 77.42 -22.55
N ARG A 256 -16.84 77.46 -23.80
CA ARG A 256 -17.65 78.57 -24.33
C ARG A 256 -18.53 78.09 -25.47
#